data_AF-M6G581-F1
#
_entry.id   AF-M6G581-F1
#
_cell.length_a   1.000
_cell.length_b   1.000
_cell.length_c   1.000
_cell.angle_alpha   90.00
_cell.angle_beta   90.00
_cell.angle_gamma   90.00
#
_symmetry.space_group_name_H-M   'P 1'
#
loop_
_entity.id
_entity.type
_entity.pdbx_description
1 polymer ?
#
loop_
_entity_poly.entity_id
_entity_poly.type
_entity_poly.pdbx_seq_one_letter_code
_entity_poly.pdbx_strand_id
1 'polypeptide(L)' 'MPEMDGYETMKKIREISKYKNLTIIALTAKAMQNDRQKCIEAGANDYIPKPVDVERLFSLMRVWLSK' A
#
# COMPACT_ATOMS: atom_id res chain seq x y z
N MET A 1 5.62 10.56 8.05
CA MET A 1 5.41 9.90 9.34
C MET A 1 6.72 10.01 10.10
N PRO A 2 6.76 10.72 11.24
CA PRO A 2 8.01 11.08 11.91
C PRO A 2 8.67 9.93 12.68
N GLU A 3 7.90 8.95 13.17
CA GLU A 3 8.42 7.87 14.03
C GLU A 3 8.57 6.52 13.32
N MET A 4 7.67 6.21 12.38
CA MET A 4 7.62 4.94 11.66
C MET A 4 7.35 5.19 10.18
N ASP A 5 8.08 4.54 9.28
CA ASP A 5 7.83 4.66 7.85
C ASP A 5 6.71 3.72 7.36
N GLY A 6 6.31 3.89 6.10
CA GLY A 6 5.23 3.10 5.52
C GLY A 6 5.58 1.62 5.39
N TYR A 7 6.84 1.29 5.13
CA TYR A 7 7.27 -0.09 4.98
C TYR A 7 7.21 -0.84 6.31
N GLU A 8 7.71 -0.23 7.38
CA GLU A 8 7.63 -0.79 8.73
C GLU A 8 6.17 -0.94 9.19
N THR A 9 5.34 0.08 8.90
CA THR A 9 3.90 0.04 9.21
C THR A 9 3.23 -1.16 8.56
N MET A 10 3.47 -1.41 7.27
CA MET A 10 2.87 -2.53 6.55
C MET A 10 3.34 -3.88 7.09
N LYS A 11 4.63 -4.03 7.41
CA LYS A 11 5.17 -5.26 8.01
C LYS A 11 4.49 -5.56 9.34
N LYS A 12 4.37 -4.57 10.23
CA LYS A 12 3.68 -4.72 11.51
C LYS A 12 2.20 -5.08 11.34
N ILE A 13 1.52 -4.49 10.36
CA ILE A 13 0.12 -4.88 10.06
C ILE A 13 0.03 -6.35 9.63
N ARG A 14 0.99 -6.84 8.82
CA ARG A 14 1.01 -8.24 8.36
C ARG A 14 1.33 -9.26 9.45
N GLU A 15 2.02 -8.85 10.51
CA GLU A 15 2.28 -9.69 11.69
C GLU A 15 1.00 -9.91 12.54
N ILE A 16 0.01 -9.03 12.43
CA ILE A 16 -1.25 -9.16 13.17
C ILE A 16 -2.14 -10.17 12.43
N SER A 17 -2.29 -11.38 12.99
CA SER A 17 -3.08 -12.47 12.38
C SER A 17 -4.50 -12.07 11.96
N LYS A 18 -5.17 -11.20 12.74
CA LYS A 18 -6.49 -10.65 12.42
C LYS A 18 -6.52 -9.85 11.12
N TYR A 19 -5.40 -9.25 10.71
CA TYR A 19 -5.26 -8.40 9.53
C TYR A 19 -4.46 -9.03 8.39
N LYS A 20 -4.22 -10.34 8.45
CA LYS A 20 -3.48 -11.06 7.40
C LYS A 20 -4.04 -10.81 6.00
N ASN A 21 -5.36 -10.69 5.89
CA ASN A 21 -6.06 -10.45 4.62
C ASN A 21 -6.52 -8.99 4.44
N LEU A 22 -6.14 -8.07 5.33
CA LEU A 22 -6.50 -6.67 5.20
C LEU A 22 -5.84 -6.08 3.94
N THR A 23 -6.64 -5.51 3.04
CA THR A 23 -6.12 -4.83 1.86
C THR A 23 -5.36 -3.57 2.27
N ILE A 24 -4.12 -3.44 1.82
CA ILE A 24 -3.25 -2.28 2.01
C ILE A 24 -2.87 -1.72 0.65
N ILE A 25 -3.20 -0.44 0.40
CA ILE A 25 -2.76 0.29 -0.79
C ILE A 25 -1.74 1.34 -0.36
N ALA A 26 -0.50 1.24 -0.84
CA ALA A 26 0.59 2.14 -0.46
C ALA A 26 0.60 3.42 -1.32
N LEU A 27 0.59 4.59 -0.68
CA LEU A 27 0.76 5.88 -1.36
C LEU A 27 2.22 6.34 -1.27
N THR A 28 2.94 6.39 -2.39
CA THR A 28 4.39 6.70 -2.41
C THR A 28 4.70 8.03 -3.10
N ALA A 29 5.64 8.81 -2.56
CA ALA A 29 6.16 10.00 -3.25
C ALA A 29 7.22 9.67 -4.32
N LYS A 30 7.74 8.44 -4.32
CA LYS A 30 8.77 7.97 -5.25
C LYS A 30 8.17 6.91 -6.18
N ALA A 31 8.16 7.23 -7.47
CA ALA A 31 7.53 6.41 -8.51
C ALA A 31 8.54 5.53 -9.27
N MET A 32 9.69 5.19 -8.66
CA MET A 32 10.68 4.33 -9.29
C MET A 32 10.25 2.87 -9.21
N GLN A 33 10.61 2.06 -10.20
CA GLN A 33 10.25 0.64 -10.28
C GLN A 33 10.63 -0.15 -9.01
N ASN A 34 11.77 0.20 -8.40
CA ASN A 34 12.23 -0.42 -7.15
C ASN A 34 11.36 -0.07 -5.94
N ASP A 35 10.67 1.08 -5.93
CA ASP A 35 9.79 1.46 -4.82
C ASP A 35 8.50 0.66 -4.82
N ARG A 36 7.98 0.32 -6.01
CA ARG A 36 6.84 -0.60 -6.14
C ARG A 36 7.16 -1.93 -5.49
N GLN A 37 8.29 -2.52 -5.85
CA GLN A 37 8.68 -3.84 -5.36
C GLN A 37 8.83 -3.85 -3.84
N LYS A 38 9.48 -2.82 -3.28
CA LYS A 38 9.60 -2.64 -1.82
C LYS A 38 8.25 -2.53 -1.11
N CYS A 39 7.27 -1.83 -1.69
CA CYS A 39 5.92 -1.76 -1.12
C CYS A 39 5.27 -3.13 -1.05
N ILE A 40 5.33 -3.90 -2.15
CA ILE A 40 4.74 -5.24 -2.21
C ILE A 40 5.42 -6.19 -1.22
N GLU A 41 6.75 -6.18 -1.15
CA GLU A 41 7.53 -6.99 -0.20
C GLU A 41 7.26 -6.62 1.26
N ALA A 42 7.01 -5.33 1.53
CA ALA A 42 6.61 -4.87 2.86
C ALA A 42 5.16 -5.24 3.22
N GLY A 43 4.37 -5.74 2.26
CA GLY A 43 3.04 -6.27 2.48
C GLY A 43 1.91 -5.50 1.80
N ALA A 44 2.19 -4.52 0.95
CA ALA A 44 1.15 -3.85 0.18
C ALA A 44 0.47 -4.80 -0.82
N ASN A 45 -0.83 -4.65 -1.00
CA ASN A 45 -1.59 -5.29 -2.07
C ASN A 45 -1.43 -4.53 -3.39
N ASP A 46 -1.37 -3.20 -3.29
CA ASP A 46 -1.16 -2.33 -4.43
C ASP A 46 -0.47 -1.02 -4.03
N TYR A 47 -0.17 -0.18 -5.01
CA TYR A 47 0.52 1.09 -4.80
C TYR A 47 0.00 2.19 -5.74
N ILE A 48 0.09 3.43 -5.29
CA ILE A 48 -0.24 4.63 -6.07
C ILE A 48 0.86 5.67 -5.86
N PRO A 49 1.48 6.21 -6.93
CA PRO A 49 2.42 7.31 -6.80
C PRO A 49 1.69 8.63 -6.49
N LYS A 50 2.37 9.54 -5.80
CA LYS A 50 1.93 10.93 -5.59
C LYS A 50 2.41 11.81 -6.76
N PRO A 51 1.67 12.86 -7.12
CA PRO A 51 0.38 13.28 -6.56
C PRO A 51 -0.72 12.24 -6.85
N VAL A 52 -1.65 12.08 -5.91
CA VAL A 52 -2.70 11.05 -6.01
C VAL A 52 -3.68 11.44 -7.10
N ASP A 53 -3.81 10.57 -8.10
CA ASP A 53 -4.92 10.59 -9.04
C ASP A 53 -6.14 9.93 -8.39
N VAL A 54 -7.19 10.73 -8.21
CA VAL A 54 -8.44 10.33 -7.53
C VAL A 54 -9.21 9.28 -8.34
N GLU A 55 -9.22 9.38 -9.67
CA GLU A 55 -9.91 8.40 -10.53
C GLU A 55 -9.22 7.04 -10.45
N ARG A 56 -7.88 7.05 -10.46
CA ARG A 56 -7.07 5.84 -10.27
C ARG A 56 -7.30 5.22 -8.89
N LEU A 57 -7.36 6.03 -7.83
CA LEU A 57 -7.63 5.55 -6.47
C LEU A 57 -9.01 4.87 -6.39
N PHE A 58 -10.06 5.50 -6.91
CA PHE A 58 -11.40 4.90 -6.92
C PHE A 58 -11.44 3.60 -7.73
N SER A 59 -10.74 3.54 -8.86
CA SER A 59 -10.65 2.32 -9.67
C SER A 59 -10.02 1.17 -8.87
N LEU A 60 -8.93 1.45 -8.15
CA LEU A 60 -8.28 0.46 -7.29
C LEU A 60 -9.18 0.03 -6.12
N MET A 61 -9.83 0.98 -5.47
CA MET A 61 -10.77 0.66 -4.39
C MET A 61 -11.90 -0.25 -4.87
N ARG A 62 -12.46 -0.01 -6.07
CA ARG A 62 -13.49 -0.89 -6.64
C ARG A 62 -12.98 -2.33 -6.82
N VAL A 63 -11.76 -2.52 -7.34
CA VAL A 63 -11.17 -3.86 -7.52
C VAL A 63 -11.00 -4.60 -6.20
N TRP A 64 -10.56 -3.90 -5.15
CA TRP A 64 -10.26 -4.54 -3.86
C TRP A 64 -11.46 -4.66 -2.92
N LEU A 65 -12.50 -3.83 -3.08
CA LEU A 65 -13.74 -3.90 -2.30
C LEU A 65 -14.78 -4.83 -2.93
N SER A 66 -14.65 -5.19 -4.21
CA SER A 66 -15.55 -6.12 -4.87
C SER A 66 -15.18 -7.60 -4.68
N LYS A 67 -14.14 -7.89 -3.87
CA LYS A 67 -13.72 -9.24 -3.49
C LYS A 67 -14.24 -9.58 -2.10
#